data_AF-A0A0B7NH67-F1
#
_entry.id   AF-A0A0B7NH67-F1
#
_cell.length_a   1.000
_cell.length_b   1.000
_cell.length_c   1.000
_cell.angle_alpha   90.00
_cell.angle_beta   90.00
_cell.angle_gamma   90.00
#
_symmetry.space_group_name_H-M   'P 1'
#
loop_
_entity.id
_entity.type
_entity.pdbx_description
1 polymer ?
#
loop_
_entity_poly.entity_id
_entity_poly.type
_entity_poly.pdbx_seq_one_letter_code
_entity_poly.pdbx_strand_id
1 'polypeptide(L)'
;MASVYKLCHLQEVPIAQQLIILEFFSSKKRNDVRIPTKNQLTTWDTDILTAYVKNEWQDNSTISLYDLQLKTIILLCLSTMARPRSDVGRLQHRDVQFEFQEQNPISVWIHFREPKETQVKTSTLGLMNDQDICVVSALYQFLQRSQSIRTNLPEDHTLFLAYIN
;
A
#
# COMPACT_ATOMS: atom_id res chain seq x y z
N MET A 1 -19.07 -35.69 -23.47
CA MET A 1 -19.75 -35.03 -24.61
C MET A 1 -18.72 -34.27 -25.42
N ALA A 2 -18.58 -34.55 -26.71
CA ALA A 2 -17.67 -33.81 -27.59
C ALA A 2 -18.39 -32.56 -28.11
N SER A 3 -17.77 -31.38 -27.97
CA SER A 3 -18.27 -30.13 -28.54
C SER A 3 -18.37 -30.26 -30.06
N VAL A 4 -19.50 -29.82 -30.66
CA VAL A 4 -19.72 -29.75 -32.11
C VAL A 4 -18.57 -29.02 -32.82
N TYR A 5 -17.95 -28.05 -32.14
CA TYR A 5 -16.79 -27.32 -32.64
C TYR A 5 -15.59 -28.24 -32.98
N LYS A 6 -15.37 -29.29 -32.17
CA LYS A 6 -14.27 -30.25 -32.34
C LYS A 6 -14.47 -31.17 -33.55
N LEU A 7 -15.72 -31.40 -33.96
CA LEU A 7 -16.04 -32.18 -35.16
C LEU A 7 -15.78 -31.38 -36.45
N CYS A 8 -15.98 -30.06 -36.42
CA CYS A 8 -15.75 -29.19 -37.57
C CYS A 8 -14.28 -28.75 -37.71
N HIS A 9 -13.51 -28.74 -36.62
CA HIS A 9 -12.13 -28.24 -36.57
C HIS A 9 -11.17 -29.31 -36.02
N LEU A 10 -11.09 -30.45 -36.72
CA LEU A 10 -10.32 -31.63 -36.28
C LEU A 10 -8.81 -31.37 -36.15
N GLN A 11 -8.28 -30.35 -36.83
CA GLN A 11 -6.86 -29.99 -36.82
C GLN A 11 -6.52 -28.83 -35.88
N GLU A 12 -7.53 -28.18 -35.28
CA GLU A 12 -7.27 -27.09 -34.34
C GLU A 12 -6.91 -27.65 -32.97
N VAL A 13 -5.85 -27.08 -32.39
CA VAL A 13 -5.43 -27.40 -31.03
C VAL A 13 -6.54 -26.93 -30.08
N PRO A 14 -7.05 -27.79 -29.18
CA PRO A 14 -8.03 -27.39 -28.19
C PRO A 14 -7.59 -26.12 -27.45
N ILE A 15 -8.51 -25.22 -27.14
CA ILE A 15 -8.18 -23.95 -26.48
C ILE A 15 -7.32 -24.14 -25.22
N ALA A 16 -7.60 -25.19 -24.44
CA ALA A 16 -6.84 -25.54 -23.23
C ALA A 16 -5.38 -25.97 -23.49
N GLN A 17 -5.04 -26.33 -24.73
CA GLN A 17 -3.70 -26.74 -25.17
C GLN A 17 -2.99 -25.64 -25.98
N GLN A 18 -3.61 -24.46 -26.15
CA GLN A 18 -2.91 -23.33 -26.75
C GLN A 18 -1.73 -22.92 -25.87
N LEU A 19 -0.60 -22.60 -26.51
CA LEU A 19 0.66 -22.29 -25.83
C LEU A 19 0.49 -21.18 -24.79
N ILE A 20 -0.24 -20.11 -25.12
CA ILE A 20 -0.50 -19.00 -24.20
C ILE A 20 -1.27 -19.42 -22.94
N ILE A 21 -2.21 -20.36 -23.07
CA ILE A 21 -2.99 -20.89 -21.95
C ILE A 21 -2.11 -21.82 -21.09
N LEU A 22 -1.33 -22.68 -21.72
CA LEU A 22 -0.36 -23.54 -21.03
C LEU A 22 0.72 -22.73 -20.31
N GLU A 23 1.23 -21.67 -20.95
CA GLU A 23 2.20 -20.73 -20.37
C GLU A 23 1.61 -19.99 -19.19
N PHE A 24 0.38 -19.49 -19.29
CA PHE A 24 -0.34 -18.85 -18.18
C PHE A 24 -0.51 -19.79 -16.97
N PHE A 25 -0.96 -21.03 -17.18
CA PHE A 25 -1.10 -21.98 -16.08
C PHE A 25 0.24 -22.49 -15.55
N SER A 26 1.27 -22.61 -16.41
CA SER A 26 2.62 -23.01 -15.99
C SER A 26 3.30 -21.91 -15.18
N SER A 27 3.15 -20.64 -15.55
CA SER A 27 3.65 -19.49 -14.79
C SER A 27 2.94 -19.35 -13.45
N LYS A 28 1.63 -19.63 -13.39
CA LYS A 28 0.89 -19.72 -12.13
C LYS A 28 1.34 -20.91 -11.25
N LYS A 29 1.81 -22.01 -11.86
CA LYS A 29 2.40 -23.16 -11.15
C LYS A 29 3.85 -22.92 -10.70
N ARG A 30 4.59 -22.03 -11.37
CA ARG A 30 5.93 -21.57 -10.96
C ARG A 30 5.81 -20.58 -9.81
N ASN A 31 5.41 -21.07 -8.64
CA ASN A 31 5.64 -20.40 -7.36
C ASN A 31 7.11 -20.62 -6.93
N ASP A 32 8.06 -20.28 -7.80
CA ASP A 32 9.45 -20.20 -7.37
C ASP A 32 9.58 -18.98 -6.49
N VAL A 33 9.88 -19.21 -5.21
CA VAL A 33 10.22 -18.15 -4.26
C VAL A 33 11.54 -17.53 -4.74
N ARG A 34 11.43 -16.46 -5.55
CA ARG A 34 12.59 -15.68 -5.98
C ARG A 34 13.02 -14.78 -4.84
N ILE A 35 14.06 -15.20 -4.12
CA ILE A 35 14.72 -14.36 -3.12
C ILE A 35 15.39 -13.19 -3.86
N PRO A 36 15.10 -11.93 -3.51
CA PRO A 36 15.71 -10.77 -4.15
C PRO A 36 17.23 -10.77 -4.01
N THR A 37 17.92 -10.24 -5.02
CA THR A 37 19.37 -9.98 -4.96
C THR A 37 19.69 -8.85 -3.97
N LYS A 38 20.93 -8.77 -3.49
CA LYS A 38 21.37 -7.72 -2.56
C LYS A 38 21.04 -6.29 -3.05
N ASN A 39 21.23 -6.02 -4.35
CA ASN A 39 20.91 -4.73 -4.95
C ASN A 39 19.42 -4.42 -5.00
N GLN A 40 18.55 -5.44 -4.95
CA GLN A 40 17.10 -5.23 -4.86
C GLN A 40 16.64 -4.98 -3.42
N LEU A 41 17.43 -5.43 -2.43
CA LEU A 41 17.14 -5.21 -1.01
C LEU A 41 17.48 -3.79 -0.55
N THR A 42 18.46 -3.12 -1.18
CA THR A 42 18.85 -1.74 -0.82
C THR A 42 17.72 -0.73 -0.98
N THR A 43 16.73 -1.00 -1.84
CA THR A 43 15.55 -0.15 -2.02
C THR A 43 14.71 -0.02 -0.74
N TRP A 44 14.79 -1.00 0.15
CA TRP A 44 14.08 -1.03 1.44
C TRP A 44 15.04 -0.95 2.63
N ASP A 45 16.23 -0.39 2.42
CA ASP A 45 17.15 -0.09 3.51
C ASP A 45 16.50 0.95 4.43
N THR A 46 16.15 0.52 5.64
CA THR A 46 15.45 1.34 6.62
C THR A 46 16.29 2.52 7.07
N ASP A 47 17.61 2.38 7.08
CA ASP A 47 18.52 3.44 7.54
C ASP A 47 18.57 4.57 6.52
N ILE A 48 18.64 4.23 5.23
CA ILE A 48 18.60 5.21 4.13
C ILE A 48 17.26 5.99 4.16
N LEU A 49 16.14 5.27 4.28
CA LEU A 49 14.82 5.90 4.26
C LEU A 49 14.55 6.75 5.50
N THR A 50 14.92 6.27 6.69
CA THR A 50 14.74 7.05 7.93
C THR A 50 15.68 8.25 7.99
N ALA A 51 16.93 8.13 7.50
CA ALA A 51 17.85 9.27 7.38
C ALA A 51 17.30 10.32 6.41
N TYR A 52 16.76 9.90 5.26
CA TYR A 52 16.14 10.81 4.30
C TYR A 52 14.97 11.58 4.93
N VAL A 53 14.05 10.88 5.61
CA VAL A 53 12.91 11.52 6.28
C VAL A 53 13.37 12.54 7.31
N LYS A 54 14.41 12.22 8.09
CA LYS A 54 14.95 13.13 9.12
C LYS A 54 15.63 14.37 8.55
N ASN A 55 16.31 14.23 7.41
CA ASN A 55 17.07 15.33 6.81
C ASN A 55 16.19 16.24 5.95
N GLU A 56 15.29 15.67 5.16
CA GLU A 56 14.50 16.43 4.17
C GLU A 56 13.10 16.78 4.66
N TRP A 57 12.51 15.96 5.53
CA TRP A 57 11.11 16.08 5.96
C TRP A 57 10.95 16.07 7.48
N GLN A 58 11.85 16.73 8.20
CA GLN A 58 11.88 16.68 9.66
C GLN A 58 10.54 17.07 10.30
N ASP A 59 10.05 18.28 10.00
CA ASP A 59 8.84 18.85 10.60
C ASP A 59 7.62 18.76 9.67
N ASN A 60 6.61 18.01 10.12
CA ASN A 60 5.33 17.85 9.42
C ASN A 60 4.57 19.16 9.18
N SER A 61 4.81 20.19 10.01
CA SER A 61 4.12 21.48 9.94
C SER A 61 4.67 22.39 8.84
N THR A 62 5.94 22.22 8.46
CA THR A 62 6.63 23.08 7.49
C THR A 62 6.60 22.55 6.07
N ILE A 63 6.55 21.23 5.90
CA ILE A 63 6.57 20.59 4.58
C ILE A 63 5.24 20.76 3.84
N SER A 64 5.27 20.69 2.51
CA SER A 64 4.08 20.78 1.67
C SER A 64 3.11 19.61 1.96
N LEU A 65 1.84 19.75 1.57
CA LEU A 65 0.88 18.65 1.73
C LEU A 65 1.27 17.43 0.89
N TYR A 66 1.86 17.67 -0.28
CA TYR A 66 2.41 16.63 -1.14
C TYR A 66 3.56 15.87 -0.47
N ASP A 67 4.52 16.59 0.10
CA ASP A 67 5.66 15.98 0.81
C ASP A 67 5.21 15.26 2.08
N LEU A 68 4.26 15.82 2.82
CA LEU A 68 3.67 15.16 4.00
C LEU A 68 2.95 13.86 3.63
N GLN A 69 2.29 13.84 2.46
CA GLN A 69 1.72 12.61 1.92
C GLN A 69 2.81 11.57 1.63
N LEU A 70 3.88 11.95 0.93
CA LEU A 70 4.98 11.03 0.61
C LEU A 70 5.67 10.51 1.88
N LYS A 71 5.95 11.40 2.85
CA LYS A 71 6.48 11.04 4.17
C LYS A 71 5.59 10.00 4.84
N THR A 72 4.29 10.27 4.91
CA THR A 72 3.32 9.36 5.53
C THR A 72 3.29 8.00 4.82
N ILE A 73 3.34 7.97 3.48
CA ILE A 73 3.39 6.71 2.71
C ILE A 73 4.64 5.91 3.07
N ILE A 74 5.81 6.53 3.09
CA ILE A 74 7.08 5.85 3.39
C ILE A 74 7.06 5.31 4.82
N LEU A 75 6.71 6.14 5.80
CA LEU A 75 6.65 5.73 7.20
C LEU A 75 5.63 4.60 7.42
N LEU A 76 4.46 4.69 6.78
CA LEU A 76 3.45 3.64 6.88
C LEU A 76 3.94 2.31 6.30
N CYS A 77 4.59 2.34 5.13
CA CYS A 77 5.17 1.14 4.52
C CYS A 77 6.25 0.52 5.43
N LEU A 78 7.12 1.35 6.02
CA LEU A 78 8.17 0.90 6.95
C LEU A 78 7.57 0.28 8.22
N SER A 79 6.58 0.92 8.84
CA SER A 79 5.99 0.46 10.10
C SER A 79 5.11 -0.78 9.95
N THR A 80 4.48 -0.98 8.80
CA THR A 80 3.49 -2.06 8.61
C THR A 80 3.93 -3.15 7.64
N MET A 81 5.07 -2.96 6.98
CA MET A 81 5.52 -3.76 5.83
C MET A 81 4.47 -3.83 4.71
N ALA A 82 3.59 -2.82 4.63
CA ALA A 82 2.58 -2.72 3.60
C ALA A 82 3.24 -2.35 2.26
N ARG A 83 2.80 -3.01 1.19
CA ARG A 83 3.31 -2.73 -0.15
C ARG A 83 2.67 -1.42 -0.65
N PRO A 84 3.47 -0.45 -1.15
CA PRO A 84 2.95 0.84 -1.59
C PRO A 84 1.81 0.74 -2.61
N ARG A 85 1.92 -0.19 -3.58
CA ARG A 85 0.95 -0.29 -4.68
C ARG A 85 -0.30 -1.11 -4.34
N SER A 86 -0.17 -2.25 -3.65
CA SER A 86 -1.31 -3.15 -3.42
C SER A 86 -2.06 -2.86 -2.13
N ASP A 87 -1.34 -2.48 -1.08
CA ASP A 87 -1.92 -2.36 0.25
C ASP A 87 -2.20 -0.88 0.52
N VAL A 88 -1.17 -0.04 0.46
CA VAL A 88 -1.28 1.41 0.73
C VAL A 88 -2.07 2.14 -0.35
N GLY A 89 -1.86 1.79 -1.62
CA GLY A 89 -2.58 2.38 -2.76
C GLY A 89 -4.08 2.06 -2.81
N ARG A 90 -4.55 1.11 -2.00
CA ARG A 90 -5.98 0.76 -1.87
C ARG A 90 -6.55 1.10 -0.50
N LEU A 91 -5.72 1.55 0.44
CA LEU A 91 -6.15 1.93 1.77
C LEU A 91 -7.15 3.08 1.67
N GLN A 92 -8.28 3.00 2.36
CA GLN A 92 -9.32 4.02 2.31
C GLN A 92 -9.30 4.86 3.59
N HIS A 93 -9.92 6.05 3.55
CA HIS A 93 -10.00 6.91 4.73
C HIS A 93 -10.68 6.21 5.92
N ARG A 94 -11.76 5.46 5.66
CA ARG A 94 -12.51 4.69 6.67
C ARG A 94 -11.74 3.53 7.31
N ASP A 95 -10.57 3.20 6.77
CA ASP A 95 -9.73 2.10 7.26
C ASP A 95 -8.72 2.56 8.32
N VAL A 96 -8.67 3.86 8.59
CA VAL A 96 -7.78 4.48 9.57
C VAL A 96 -8.59 4.98 10.75
N GLN A 97 -8.30 4.48 11.94
CA GLN A 97 -8.98 4.87 13.18
C GLN A 97 -7.95 5.25 14.23
N PHE A 98 -8.07 6.45 14.80
CA PHE A 98 -7.18 6.91 15.86
C PHE A 98 -7.78 6.65 17.23
N GLU A 99 -6.91 6.28 18.16
CA GLU A 99 -7.18 6.33 19.58
C GLU A 99 -6.66 7.65 20.14
N PHE A 100 -7.45 8.33 20.97
CA PHE A 100 -7.13 9.64 21.50
C PHE A 100 -7.02 9.63 23.03
N GLN A 101 -6.07 10.40 23.53
CA GLN A 101 -5.97 10.81 24.93
C GLN A 101 -5.92 12.34 24.98
N GLU A 102 -6.85 12.96 25.71
CA GLU A 102 -6.91 14.42 25.85
C GLU A 102 -6.83 15.16 24.50
N GLN A 103 -7.56 14.68 23.49
CA GLN A 103 -7.62 15.19 22.11
C GLN A 103 -6.34 14.98 21.26
N ASN A 104 -5.31 14.32 21.80
CA ASN A 104 -4.11 13.98 21.06
C ASN A 104 -4.14 12.50 20.62
N PRO A 105 -3.75 12.18 19.37
CA PRO A 105 -3.71 10.79 18.92
C PRO A 105 -2.57 10.04 19.62
N ILE A 106 -2.89 8.94 20.30
CA ILE A 106 -1.90 8.08 20.99
C ILE A 106 -1.57 6.81 20.21
N SER A 107 -2.51 6.34 19.40
CA SER A 107 -2.34 5.17 18.55
C SER A 107 -3.23 5.27 17.32
N VAL A 108 -2.94 4.44 16.32
CA VAL A 108 -3.77 4.29 15.12
C VAL A 108 -3.93 2.82 14.75
N TRP A 109 -5.15 2.45 14.38
CA TRP A 109 -5.50 1.17 13.77
C TRP A 109 -5.69 1.36 12.28
N ILE A 110 -5.08 0.47 11.51
CA ILE A 110 -5.08 0.52 10.04
C ILE A 110 -5.55 -0.83 9.51
N HIS A 111 -6.66 -0.82 8.78
CA HIS A 111 -7.27 -2.02 8.20
C HIS A 111 -6.99 -2.12 6.70
N PHE A 112 -6.09 -3.01 6.30
CA PHE A 112 -5.93 -3.37 4.90
C PHE A 112 -7.04 -4.36 4.52
N ARG A 113 -8.14 -3.87 3.95
CA ARG A 113 -9.35 -4.67 3.60
C ARG A 113 -9.21 -5.54 2.36
N GLU A 114 -8.42 -5.11 1.38
CA GLU A 114 -8.17 -5.86 0.14
C GLU A 114 -6.69 -6.24 -0.01
N PRO A 115 -6.06 -6.90 0.98
CA PRO A 115 -4.68 -7.30 0.84
C PRO A 115 -4.60 -8.39 -0.23
N LYS A 116 -3.54 -8.37 -1.04
CA LYS A 116 -3.38 -9.27 -2.20
C LYS A 116 -3.49 -10.77 -1.86
N GLU A 117 -3.26 -11.15 -0.59
CA GLU A 117 -3.03 -12.54 -0.17
C GLU A 117 -3.97 -13.04 0.95
N THR A 118 -4.82 -12.21 1.57
CA THR A 118 -5.65 -12.60 2.75
C THR A 118 -7.00 -11.89 2.83
N GLN A 119 -7.85 -12.20 3.84
CA GLN A 119 -9.19 -11.61 3.99
C GLN A 119 -9.16 -10.17 4.52
N VAL A 120 -8.37 -9.85 5.56
CA VAL A 120 -8.09 -8.50 6.07
C VAL A 120 -6.80 -8.58 6.89
N LYS A 121 -5.94 -7.55 6.84
CA LYS A 121 -4.81 -7.37 7.77
C LYS A 121 -5.01 -6.09 8.57
N THR A 122 -4.88 -6.17 9.89
CA THR A 122 -4.91 -4.99 10.77
C THR A 122 -3.51 -4.73 11.32
N SER A 123 -3.12 -3.47 11.42
CA SER A 123 -1.89 -3.05 12.11
C SER A 123 -2.20 -1.93 13.09
N THR A 124 -1.67 -2.05 14.30
CA THR A 124 -1.77 -1.04 15.36
C THR A 124 -0.41 -0.40 15.53
N LEU A 125 -0.36 0.93 15.44
CA LEU A 125 0.87 1.71 15.57
C LEU A 125 0.69 2.68 16.74
N GLY A 126 1.63 2.68 17.68
CA GLY A 126 1.67 3.63 18.79
C GLY A 126 2.52 4.85 18.47
N LEU A 127 2.41 5.89 19.30
CA LEU A 127 3.30 7.04 19.25
C LEU A 127 4.77 6.61 19.40
N MET A 128 5.63 7.29 18.64
CA MET A 128 7.08 7.15 18.74
C MET A 128 7.66 8.36 19.47
N ASN A 129 8.72 8.14 20.24
CA ASN A 129 9.43 9.24 20.92
C ASN A 129 10.03 10.22 19.90
N ASP A 130 10.55 9.68 18.80
CA ASP A 130 11.10 10.46 17.69
C ASP A 130 9.95 10.93 16.78
N GLN A 131 9.60 12.21 16.91
CA GLN A 131 8.49 12.82 16.18
C GLN A 131 8.77 12.93 14.68
N ASP A 132 10.03 13.03 14.28
CA ASP A 132 10.44 13.24 12.90
C ASP A 132 10.08 12.01 12.05
N ILE A 133 10.06 10.83 12.65
CA ILE A 133 9.70 9.55 12.01
C ILE A 133 8.41 8.94 12.57
N CYS A 134 7.65 9.69 13.37
CA CYS A 134 6.43 9.18 13.97
C CYS A 134 5.29 9.10 12.95
N VAL A 135 4.96 7.87 12.54
CA VAL A 135 3.87 7.58 11.59
C VAL A 135 2.50 8.05 12.07
N VAL A 136 2.21 7.94 13.38
CA VAL A 136 0.94 8.39 13.97
C VAL A 136 0.78 9.89 13.80
N SER A 137 1.82 10.66 14.15
CA SER A 137 1.84 12.12 14.02
C SER A 137 1.74 12.56 12.55
N ALA A 138 2.53 11.97 11.66
CA ALA A 138 2.52 12.30 10.24
C ALA A 138 1.16 12.00 9.59
N LEU A 139 0.59 10.82 9.86
CA LEU A 139 -0.71 10.41 9.32
C LEU A 139 -1.85 11.29 9.84
N TYR A 140 -1.84 11.62 11.14
CA TYR A 140 -2.85 12.49 11.72
C TYR A 140 -2.81 13.90 11.11
N GLN A 141 -1.61 14.49 11.02
CA GLN A 141 -1.43 15.80 10.42
C GLN A 141 -1.79 15.81 8.93
N PHE A 142 -1.47 14.74 8.19
CA PHE A 142 -1.87 14.60 6.79
C PHE A 142 -3.40 14.61 6.65
N LEU A 143 -4.11 13.86 7.49
CA LEU A 143 -5.56 13.78 7.45
C LEU A 143 -6.22 15.12 7.80
N GLN A 144 -5.72 15.80 8.84
CA GLN A 144 -6.17 17.15 9.20
C GLN A 144 -5.97 18.14 8.04
N ARG A 145 -4.77 18.19 7.46
CA ARG A 145 -4.44 19.15 6.38
C ARG A 145 -5.14 18.83 5.06
N SER A 146 -5.49 17.57 4.81
CA SER A 146 -6.22 17.16 3.61
C SER A 146 -7.75 17.19 3.78
N GLN A 147 -8.28 17.58 4.93
CA GLN A 147 -9.72 17.50 5.19
C GLN A 147 -10.56 18.38 4.26
N SER A 148 -10.07 19.57 3.90
CA SER A 148 -10.76 20.51 2.99
C SER A 148 -10.89 19.97 1.57
N ILE A 149 -9.94 19.16 1.10
CA ILE A 149 -9.95 18.56 -0.25
C ILE A 149 -10.69 17.21 -0.28
N ARG A 150 -11.06 16.67 0.89
CA ARG A 150 -11.81 15.40 1.01
C ARG A 150 -13.31 15.56 1.05
N THR A 151 -13.84 16.77 1.25
CA THR A 151 -15.27 17.00 1.52
C THR A 151 -16.21 16.45 0.43
N ASN A 152 -15.74 16.42 -0.82
CA ASN A 152 -16.52 15.93 -1.96
C ASN A 152 -16.11 14.54 -2.45
N LEU A 153 -15.21 13.85 -1.73
CA LEU A 153 -14.75 12.53 -2.11
C LEU A 153 -15.68 11.44 -1.55
N PRO A 154 -15.91 10.35 -2.30
CA PRO A 154 -16.59 9.18 -1.77
C PRO A 154 -15.92 8.61 -0.51
N GLU A 155 -16.70 7.95 0.35
CA GLU A 155 -16.20 7.32 1.58
C GLU A 155 -15.16 6.21 1.29
N ASP A 156 -15.30 5.54 0.14
CA ASP A 156 -14.41 4.49 -0.35
C ASP A 156 -13.25 5.02 -1.20
N HIS A 157 -13.07 6.34 -1.27
CA HIS A 157 -11.91 6.94 -1.92
C HIS A 157 -10.62 6.55 -1.18
N THR A 158 -9.53 6.43 -1.93
CA THR A 158 -8.22 6.13 -1.39
C THR A 158 -7.78 7.19 -0.37
N LEU A 159 -7.08 6.74 0.67
CA LEU A 159 -6.53 7.57 1.72
C LEU A 159 -5.54 8.57 1.13
N PHE A 160 -4.61 8.13 0.30
CA PHE A 160 -3.66 9.00 -0.38
C PHE A 160 -4.24 9.49 -1.72
N LEU A 161 -3.96 10.74 -2.07
CA LEU A 161 -4.55 11.46 -3.19
C LEU A 161 -3.51 11.60 -4.31
N ALA A 162 -3.89 11.29 -5.55
CA ALA A 162 -2.94 11.25 -6.67
C ALA A 162 -2.42 12.63 -7.12
N TYR A 163 -3.25 13.68 -7.01
CA TYR A 163 -2.96 15.01 -7.54
C TYR A 163 -3.17 16.08 -6.47
N ILE A 164 -2.21 16.18 -5.54
CA ILE A 164 -2.15 17.29 -4.59
C ILE A 164 -1.01 18.20 -5.06
N ASN A 165 -1.35 19.42 -5.48
CA ASN A 165 -0.39 20.48 -5.78
C ASN A 165 -0.27 21.41 -4.58
#